data_AF-A0A2G8JBX1-F1
#
_entry.id   AF-A0A2G8JBX1-F1
#
_cell.length_a   1.000
_cell.length_b   1.000
_cell.length_c   1.000
_cell.angle_alpha   90.00
_cell.angle_beta   90.00
_cell.angle_gamma   90.00
#
_symmetry.space_group_name_H-M   'P 1'
#
loop_
_entity.id
_entity.type
_entity.pdbx_description
1 polymer ?
#
loop_
_entity_poly.entity_id
_entity_poly.type
_entity_poly.pdbx_seq_one_letter_code
_entity_poly.pdbx_strand_id
1 'polypeptide(L)'
;MPFNFDFVELNKVKNCDVLLGKKDEQITALKTENALLHLRLAQLEGQVKEERVQKDISEEELIVEDVKSSLSNLREEIANMPCLMREKMEPVLYAAKALDAKYSVKDSTFKELEESLQEHKEQLLETQERFLREKQRRKELHNTLVELRGNIRVYCRARPVLAFDDILQQTESVRRSNISVDEVVNTLDDETICIKCDRHGGTTQSKTFEFDRVFGQTDLQDDVFSDIKPLLTSLLDGYNVCMMAYGQTGSGKTYTMLGPEYTPSGTSPNKGLEGGIDDGIIPRAGRELFR
;
A
#
# COMPACT_ATOMS: atom_id res chain seq x y z
N MET A 1 -119.94 76.67 -99.64
CA MET A 1 -120.04 75.24 -99.27
C MET A 1 -119.78 74.39 -100.51
N PRO A 2 -119.19 73.19 -100.46
CA PRO A 2 -118.32 72.56 -99.44
C PRO A 2 -116.94 72.06 -99.98
N PHE A 3 -115.99 71.89 -99.04
CA PHE A 3 -114.93 70.88 -98.84
C PHE A 3 -114.24 70.07 -99.97
N ASN A 4 -112.89 70.02 -99.96
CA ASN A 4 -112.14 68.76 -99.71
C ASN A 4 -110.67 68.99 -99.26
N PHE A 5 -110.24 68.17 -98.30
CA PHE A 5 -108.96 68.16 -97.55
C PHE A 5 -107.94 67.18 -98.21
N ASP A 6 -106.70 67.12 -97.69
CA ASP A 6 -105.66 66.08 -97.88
C ASP A 6 -104.67 66.17 -99.06
N PHE A 7 -103.48 66.72 -98.80
CA PHE A 7 -102.22 66.22 -99.43
C PHE A 7 -100.91 66.62 -98.72
N VAL A 8 -100.92 67.65 -97.85
CA VAL A 8 -99.66 68.28 -97.37
C VAL A 8 -99.09 67.66 -96.07
N GLU A 9 -99.89 67.06 -95.18
CA GLU A 9 -99.39 66.48 -93.92
C GLU A 9 -98.67 65.12 -94.08
N LEU A 10 -98.86 64.41 -95.19
CA LEU A 10 -98.29 63.08 -95.41
C LEU A 10 -96.76 63.09 -95.64
N ASN A 11 -96.18 64.22 -96.05
CA ASN A 11 -94.75 64.30 -96.41
C ASN A 11 -93.81 64.56 -95.22
N LYS A 12 -94.29 65.13 -94.10
CA LYS A 12 -93.46 65.33 -92.91
C LYS A 12 -93.32 64.05 -92.08
N VAL A 13 -94.38 63.24 -92.00
CA VAL A 13 -94.38 61.94 -91.30
C VAL A 13 -93.37 60.98 -91.94
N LYS A 14 -93.39 60.89 -93.29
CA LYS A 14 -92.45 60.03 -94.04
C LYS A 14 -90.97 60.35 -93.81
N ASN A 15 -90.62 61.60 -93.54
CA ASN A 15 -89.22 62.00 -93.36
C ASN A 15 -88.69 61.68 -91.94
N CYS A 16 -89.55 61.70 -90.92
CA CYS A 16 -89.20 61.27 -89.57
C CYS A 16 -89.00 59.75 -89.48
N ASP A 17 -89.83 58.96 -90.18
CA ASP A 17 -89.70 57.50 -90.21
C ASP A 17 -88.37 57.03 -90.80
N VAL A 18 -87.85 57.74 -91.81
CA VAL A 18 -86.54 57.42 -92.43
C VAL A 18 -85.37 57.71 -91.47
N LEU A 19 -85.45 58.78 -90.67
CA LEU A 19 -84.41 59.12 -89.69
C LEU A 19 -84.45 58.18 -88.47
N LEU A 20 -85.64 57.79 -88.03
CA LEU A 20 -85.81 56.76 -86.99
C LEU A 20 -85.21 55.44 -87.46
N GLY A 21 -85.50 55.00 -88.69
CA GLY A 21 -84.92 53.78 -89.26
C GLY A 21 -83.38 53.79 -89.29
N LYS A 22 -82.75 54.91 -89.67
CA LYS A 22 -81.27 55.03 -89.64
C LYS A 22 -80.68 54.99 -88.24
N LYS A 23 -81.38 55.57 -87.25
CA LYS A 23 -80.93 55.50 -85.85
C LYS A 23 -81.13 54.10 -85.26
N ASP A 24 -82.20 53.40 -85.63
CA ASP A 24 -82.42 52.01 -85.25
C ASP A 24 -81.39 51.07 -85.88
N GLU A 25 -80.96 51.34 -87.12
CA GLU A 25 -79.82 50.67 -87.75
C GLU A 25 -78.50 50.93 -86.99
N GLN A 26 -78.24 52.16 -86.54
CA GLN A 26 -77.05 52.43 -85.71
C GLN A 26 -77.12 51.79 -84.33
N ILE A 27 -78.30 51.76 -83.71
CA ILE A 27 -78.50 51.10 -82.41
C ILE A 27 -78.30 49.60 -82.55
N THR A 28 -78.78 48.99 -83.64
CA THR A 28 -78.56 47.56 -83.90
C THR A 28 -77.09 47.27 -84.19
N ALA A 29 -76.39 48.11 -84.95
CA ALA A 29 -74.94 47.99 -85.18
C ALA A 29 -74.11 48.14 -83.91
N LEU A 30 -74.43 49.11 -83.05
CA LEU A 30 -73.72 49.28 -81.76
C LEU A 30 -74.06 48.16 -80.76
N LYS A 31 -75.26 47.56 -80.85
CA LYS A 31 -75.62 46.38 -80.06
C LYS A 31 -74.87 45.14 -80.53
N THR A 32 -74.72 44.94 -81.84
CA THR A 32 -73.92 43.82 -82.36
C THR A 32 -72.44 43.99 -82.03
N GLU A 33 -71.90 45.21 -82.13
CA GLU A 33 -70.52 45.51 -81.72
C GLU A 33 -70.30 45.28 -80.21
N ASN A 34 -71.22 45.75 -79.35
CA ASN A 34 -71.14 45.47 -77.91
C ASN A 34 -71.21 43.96 -77.62
N ALA A 35 -72.08 43.21 -78.30
CA ALA A 35 -72.15 41.76 -78.14
C ALA A 35 -70.84 41.09 -78.56
N LEU A 36 -70.20 41.57 -79.63
CA LEU A 36 -68.93 41.04 -80.13
C LEU A 36 -67.76 41.37 -79.18
N LEU A 37 -67.74 42.57 -78.60
CA LEU A 37 -66.79 42.94 -77.55
C LEU A 37 -66.95 42.11 -76.29
N HIS A 38 -68.19 41.83 -75.85
CA HIS A 38 -68.45 40.92 -74.73
C HIS A 38 -67.96 39.49 -74.99
N LEU A 39 -68.16 38.99 -76.22
CA LEU A 39 -67.64 37.69 -76.62
C LEU A 39 -66.10 37.68 -76.57
N ARG A 40 -65.45 38.74 -77.05
CA ARG A 40 -63.99 38.84 -77.07
C ARG A 40 -63.40 38.96 -75.67
N LEU A 41 -64.05 39.72 -74.79
CA LEU A 41 -63.68 39.80 -73.38
C LEU A 41 -63.77 38.43 -72.71
N ALA A 42 -64.87 37.69 -72.89
CA ALA A 42 -65.01 36.34 -72.34
C ALA A 42 -63.92 35.37 -72.85
N GLN A 43 -63.55 35.48 -74.13
CA GLN A 43 -62.51 34.66 -74.72
C GLN A 43 -61.11 34.98 -74.16
N LEU A 44 -60.78 36.27 -74.03
CA LEU A 44 -59.51 36.72 -73.44
C LEU A 44 -59.44 36.38 -71.94
N GLU A 45 -60.54 36.55 -71.21
CA GLU A 45 -60.63 36.14 -69.80
C GLU A 45 -60.44 34.63 -69.62
N GLY A 46 -60.93 33.81 -70.56
CA GLY A 46 -60.69 32.38 -70.59
C GLY A 46 -59.20 32.04 -70.77
N GLN A 47 -58.54 32.66 -71.75
CA GLN A 47 -57.12 32.46 -72.01
C GLN A 47 -56.24 32.86 -70.82
N VAL A 48 -56.51 34.01 -70.20
CA VAL A 48 -55.75 34.47 -69.02
C VAL A 48 -55.95 33.52 -67.83
N LYS A 49 -57.13 32.92 -67.66
CA LYS A 49 -57.38 31.92 -66.62
C LYS A 49 -56.62 30.62 -66.90
N GLU A 50 -56.63 30.13 -68.14
CA GLU A 50 -55.89 28.93 -68.53
C GLU A 50 -54.37 29.11 -68.33
N GLU A 51 -53.80 30.25 -68.76
CA GLU A 51 -52.38 30.54 -68.57
C GLU A 51 -52.00 30.62 -67.08
N ARG A 52 -52.85 31.21 -66.24
CA ARG A 52 -52.64 31.24 -64.78
C ARG A 52 -52.62 29.85 -64.18
N VAL A 53 -53.62 29.02 -64.52
CA VAL A 53 -53.70 27.63 -64.03
C VAL A 53 -52.50 26.81 -64.50
N GLN A 54 -52.07 26.97 -65.75
CA GLN A 54 -50.89 26.28 -66.29
C GLN A 54 -49.61 26.66 -65.53
N LYS A 55 -49.49 27.94 -65.19
CA LYS A 55 -48.35 28.45 -64.40
C LYS A 55 -48.37 27.87 -62.99
N ASP A 56 -49.51 27.91 -62.30
CA ASP A 56 -49.68 27.36 -60.96
C ASP A 56 -49.34 25.85 -60.92
N ILE A 57 -49.80 25.07 -61.92
CA ILE A 57 -49.47 23.64 -62.06
C ILE A 57 -47.96 23.43 -62.24
N SER A 58 -47.32 24.21 -63.12
CA SER A 58 -45.86 24.06 -63.35
C SER A 58 -45.02 24.44 -62.12
N GLU A 59 -45.46 25.43 -61.34
CA GLU A 59 -44.81 25.81 -60.08
C GLU A 59 -44.97 24.68 -59.03
N GLU A 60 -46.15 24.05 -58.94
CA GLU A 60 -46.37 22.89 -58.06
C GLU A 60 -45.58 21.64 -58.48
N GLU A 61 -45.48 21.33 -59.77
CA GLU A 61 -44.70 20.19 -60.27
C GLU A 61 -43.22 20.29 -59.89
N LEU A 62 -42.64 21.51 -59.98
CA LEU A 62 -41.25 21.76 -59.62
C LEU A 62 -40.99 21.52 -58.13
N ILE A 63 -41.94 21.94 -57.27
CA ILE A 63 -41.88 21.73 -55.82
C ILE A 63 -41.99 20.24 -55.49
N VAL A 64 -42.89 19.51 -56.17
CA VAL A 64 -43.07 18.06 -55.97
C VAL A 64 -41.79 17.30 -56.34
N GLU A 65 -41.10 17.71 -57.41
CA GLU A 65 -39.85 17.09 -57.82
C GLU A 65 -38.71 17.34 -56.83
N ASP A 66 -38.60 18.57 -56.30
CA ASP A 66 -37.63 18.91 -55.26
C ASP A 66 -37.88 18.14 -53.95
N VAL A 67 -39.13 18.06 -53.50
CA VAL A 67 -39.54 17.27 -52.33
C VAL A 67 -39.23 15.79 -52.54
N LYS A 68 -39.48 15.26 -53.74
CA LYS A 68 -39.20 13.86 -54.07
C LYS A 68 -37.70 13.57 -54.02
N SER A 69 -36.85 14.48 -54.51
CA SER A 69 -35.40 14.35 -54.45
C SER A 69 -34.87 14.42 -53.01
N SER A 70 -35.43 15.32 -52.20
CA SER A 70 -35.11 15.45 -50.77
C SER A 70 -35.51 14.18 -50.00
N LEU A 71 -36.67 13.61 -50.32
CA LEU A 71 -37.14 12.35 -49.74
C LEU A 71 -36.28 11.15 -50.13
N SER A 72 -35.77 11.07 -51.36
CA SER A 72 -34.85 9.99 -51.74
C SER A 72 -33.53 10.08 -51.00
N ASN A 73 -32.98 11.29 -50.84
CA ASN A 73 -31.72 11.50 -50.11
C ASN A 73 -31.88 11.12 -48.64
N LEU A 74 -32.94 11.60 -47.98
CA LEU A 74 -33.27 11.22 -46.60
C LEU A 74 -33.47 9.69 -46.45
N ARG A 75 -34.07 9.05 -47.45
CA ARG A 75 -34.27 7.60 -47.43
C ARG A 75 -32.95 6.82 -47.52
N GLU A 76 -32.00 7.29 -48.34
CA GLU A 76 -30.66 6.69 -48.41
C GLU A 76 -29.87 6.92 -47.11
N GLU A 77 -29.95 8.10 -46.52
CA GLU A 77 -29.33 8.38 -45.22
C GLU A 77 -29.89 7.46 -44.12
N ILE A 78 -31.22 7.32 -44.05
CA ILE A 78 -31.88 6.40 -43.11
C ILE A 78 -31.47 4.94 -43.36
N ALA A 79 -31.31 4.53 -44.62
CA ALA A 79 -30.88 3.17 -44.96
C ALA A 79 -29.42 2.89 -44.57
N ASN A 80 -28.55 3.90 -44.60
CA ASN A 80 -27.13 3.77 -44.26
C ASN A 80 -26.82 3.89 -42.76
N MET A 81 -27.68 4.58 -42.00
CA MET A 81 -27.53 4.78 -40.56
C MET A 81 -27.31 3.50 -39.74
N PRO A 82 -28.02 2.37 -39.96
CA PRO A 82 -27.80 1.13 -39.23
C PRO A 82 -26.41 0.53 -39.42
N CYS A 83 -25.85 0.65 -40.63
CA CYS A 83 -24.50 0.18 -40.94
C CYS A 83 -23.45 1.00 -40.18
N LEU A 84 -23.56 2.33 -40.26
CA LEU A 84 -22.67 3.26 -39.56
C LEU A 84 -22.78 3.14 -38.03
N MET A 85 -23.99 2.95 -37.51
CA MET A 85 -24.20 2.68 -36.09
C MET A 85 -23.50 1.40 -35.65
N ARG A 86 -23.59 0.31 -36.44
CA ARG A 86 -22.91 -0.95 -36.12
C ARG A 86 -21.39 -0.81 -36.10
N GLU A 87 -20.82 -0.19 -37.12
CA GLU A 87 -19.37 0.03 -37.26
C GLU A 87 -18.81 0.82 -36.07
N LYS A 88 -19.54 1.83 -35.58
CA LYS A 88 -19.13 2.61 -34.41
C LYS A 88 -19.42 1.93 -33.07
N MET A 89 -20.47 1.11 -32.98
CA MET A 89 -20.89 0.48 -31.71
C MET A 89 -20.10 -0.80 -31.39
N GLU A 90 -19.67 -1.57 -32.39
CA GLU A 90 -18.87 -2.79 -32.18
C GLU A 90 -17.60 -2.60 -31.34
N PRO A 91 -16.70 -1.63 -31.63
CA PRO A 91 -15.49 -1.44 -30.85
C PRO A 91 -15.78 -1.00 -29.41
N VAL A 92 -16.85 -0.22 -29.20
CA VAL A 92 -17.31 0.21 -27.87
C VAL A 92 -17.80 -0.99 -27.07
N LEU A 93 -18.60 -1.86 -27.68
CA LEU A 93 -19.10 -3.07 -27.04
C LEU A 93 -17.96 -4.05 -26.70
N TYR A 94 -16.98 -4.19 -27.58
CA TYR A 94 -15.79 -5.01 -27.32
C TYR A 94 -14.95 -4.44 -26.18
N ALA A 95 -14.71 -3.13 -26.18
CA ALA A 95 -13.98 -2.46 -25.10
C ALA A 95 -14.70 -2.59 -23.74
N ALA A 96 -16.03 -2.44 -23.72
CA ALA A 96 -16.84 -2.64 -22.52
C ALA A 96 -16.70 -4.06 -21.96
N LYS A 97 -16.86 -5.09 -22.81
CA LYS A 97 -16.66 -6.50 -22.41
C LYS A 97 -15.25 -6.79 -21.89
N ALA A 98 -14.23 -6.21 -22.52
CA ALA A 98 -12.84 -6.37 -22.09
C ALA A 98 -12.57 -5.70 -20.74
N LEU A 99 -13.21 -4.55 -20.46
CA LEU A 99 -13.14 -3.89 -19.16
C LEU A 99 -13.84 -4.71 -18.09
N ASP A 100 -15.05 -5.21 -18.34
CA ASP A 100 -15.80 -6.06 -17.40
C ASP A 100 -15.00 -7.31 -17.03
N ALA A 101 -14.37 -7.97 -18.01
CA ALA A 101 -13.49 -9.10 -17.76
C ALA A 101 -12.29 -8.73 -16.87
N LYS A 102 -11.66 -7.57 -17.11
CA LYS A 102 -10.54 -7.07 -16.27
C LYS A 102 -10.99 -6.74 -14.84
N TYR A 103 -12.16 -6.11 -14.67
CA TYR A 103 -12.70 -5.82 -13.35
C TYR A 103 -13.03 -7.11 -12.59
N SER A 104 -13.62 -8.10 -13.26
CA SER A 104 -13.91 -9.40 -12.64
C SER A 104 -12.67 -10.13 -12.14
N VAL A 105 -11.55 -10.09 -12.88
CA VAL A 105 -10.28 -10.69 -12.43
C VAL A 105 -9.67 -9.91 -11.27
N LYS A 106 -9.73 -8.57 -11.32
CA LYS A 106 -9.26 -7.76 -10.19
C LYS A 106 -10.05 -8.05 -8.91
N ASP A 107 -11.37 -8.17 -9.00
CA ASP A 107 -12.22 -8.49 -7.87
C ASP A 107 -11.91 -9.86 -7.27
N SER A 108 -11.59 -10.87 -8.09
CA SER A 108 -11.17 -12.18 -7.57
C SER A 108 -9.83 -12.10 -6.87
N THR A 109 -8.82 -11.44 -7.48
CA THR A 109 -7.50 -11.28 -6.85
C THR A 109 -7.55 -10.45 -5.57
N PHE A 110 -8.45 -9.46 -5.49
CA PHE A 110 -8.63 -8.63 -4.30
C PHE A 110 -9.22 -9.45 -3.16
N LYS A 111 -10.21 -10.30 -3.43
CA LYS A 111 -10.77 -11.23 -2.43
C LYS A 111 -9.73 -12.23 -1.93
N GLU A 112 -8.96 -12.83 -2.82
CA GLU A 112 -7.88 -13.75 -2.45
C GLU A 112 -6.83 -13.05 -1.55
N LEU A 113 -6.50 -11.80 -1.86
CA LEU A 113 -5.56 -11.01 -1.05
C LEU A 113 -6.15 -10.65 0.33
N GLU A 114 -7.43 -10.29 0.40
CA GLU A 114 -8.11 -10.02 1.68
C GLU A 114 -8.15 -11.26 2.57
N GLU A 115 -8.44 -12.44 2.01
CA GLU A 115 -8.43 -13.71 2.72
C GLU A 115 -7.01 -14.04 3.24
N SER A 116 -5.98 -13.92 2.40
CA SER A 116 -4.58 -14.13 2.81
C SER A 116 -4.14 -13.14 3.89
N LEU A 117 -4.55 -11.88 3.79
CA LEU A 117 -4.23 -10.85 4.79
C LEU A 117 -4.92 -11.12 6.13
N GLN A 118 -6.13 -11.65 6.12
CA GLN A 118 -6.84 -12.07 7.32
C GLN A 118 -6.14 -13.29 7.96
N GLU A 119 -5.75 -14.28 7.17
CA GLU A 119 -5.03 -15.47 7.65
C GLU A 119 -3.69 -15.09 8.31
N HIS A 120 -2.87 -14.25 7.65
CA HIS A 120 -1.60 -13.81 8.21
C HIS A 120 -1.75 -12.98 9.50
N LYS A 121 -2.83 -12.19 9.63
CA LYS A 121 -3.13 -11.47 10.88
C LYS A 121 -3.45 -12.45 12.01
N GLU A 122 -4.24 -13.48 11.74
CA GLU A 122 -4.58 -14.50 12.73
C GLU A 122 -3.33 -15.29 13.16
N GLN A 123 -2.48 -15.69 12.21
CA GLN A 123 -1.20 -16.34 12.48
C GLN A 123 -0.26 -15.46 13.32
N LEU A 124 -0.23 -14.14 13.07
CA LEU A 124 0.57 -13.19 13.85
C LEU A 124 0.10 -13.12 15.31
N LEU A 125 -1.22 -13.02 15.51
CA LEU A 125 -1.82 -12.98 16.85
C LEU A 125 -1.55 -14.28 17.61
N GLU A 126 -1.77 -15.44 16.98
CA GLU A 126 -1.49 -16.75 17.57
C GLU A 126 -0.01 -16.87 17.96
N THR A 127 0.89 -16.47 17.07
CA THR A 127 2.34 -16.51 17.33
C THR A 127 2.73 -15.57 18.47
N GLN A 128 2.11 -14.38 18.55
CA GLN A 128 2.35 -13.44 19.63
C GLN A 128 1.89 -13.99 20.99
N GLU A 129 0.70 -14.60 21.05
CA GLU A 129 0.19 -15.24 22.27
C GLU A 129 1.08 -16.40 22.71
N ARG A 130 1.49 -17.25 21.76
CA ARG A 130 2.41 -18.36 22.02
C ARG A 130 3.76 -17.86 22.54
N PHE A 131 4.30 -16.80 21.93
CA PHE A 131 5.55 -16.18 22.37
C PHE A 131 5.44 -15.65 23.81
N LEU A 132 4.36 -14.95 24.15
CA LEU A 132 4.14 -14.45 25.51
C LEU A 132 4.02 -15.58 26.53
N ARG A 133 3.29 -16.66 26.18
CA ARG A 133 3.15 -17.85 27.01
C ARG A 133 4.49 -18.53 27.28
N GLU A 134 5.31 -18.74 26.24
CA GLU A 134 6.64 -19.35 26.41
C GLU A 134 7.60 -18.42 27.15
N LYS A 135 7.54 -17.10 26.92
CA LYS A 135 8.34 -16.12 27.68
C LYS A 135 8.05 -16.19 29.18
N GLN A 136 6.78 -16.27 29.54
CA GLN A 136 6.33 -16.41 30.92
C GLN A 136 6.78 -17.76 31.52
N ARG A 137 6.55 -18.86 30.80
CA ARG A 137 6.96 -20.21 31.21
C ARG A 137 8.47 -20.31 31.42
N ARG A 138 9.26 -19.72 30.52
CA ARG A 138 10.73 -19.64 30.64
C ARG A 138 11.13 -18.87 31.89
N LYS A 139 10.49 -17.72 32.18
CA LYS A 139 10.77 -16.93 33.39
C LYS A 139 10.47 -17.72 34.67
N GLU A 140 9.33 -18.41 34.73
CA GLU A 140 8.96 -19.24 35.88
C GLU A 140 9.95 -20.38 36.09
N LEU A 141 10.25 -21.15 35.04
CA LEU A 141 11.22 -22.26 35.12
C LEU A 141 12.62 -21.78 35.49
N HIS A 142 13.06 -20.66 34.91
CA HIS A 142 14.35 -20.08 35.21
C HIS A 142 14.45 -19.67 36.68
N ASN A 143 13.42 -19.01 37.23
CA ASN A 143 13.39 -18.62 38.63
C ASN A 143 13.43 -19.86 39.54
N THR A 144 12.62 -20.90 39.25
CA THR A 144 12.65 -22.15 40.02
C THR A 144 14.01 -22.83 39.97
N LEU A 145 14.67 -22.87 38.80
CA LEU A 145 16.02 -23.44 38.69
C LEU A 145 17.07 -22.65 39.49
N VAL A 146 16.96 -21.32 39.51
CA VAL A 146 17.86 -20.48 40.29
C VAL A 146 17.65 -20.67 41.80
N GLU A 147 16.39 -20.73 42.24
CA GLU A 147 16.02 -20.97 43.63
C GLU A 147 16.47 -22.36 44.12
N LEU A 148 16.29 -23.41 43.30
CA LEU A 148 16.74 -24.76 43.62
C LEU A 148 18.26 -24.86 43.75
N ARG A 149 19.01 -24.07 42.98
CA ARG A 149 20.47 -23.93 43.12
C ARG A 149 20.90 -23.01 44.28
N GLY A 150 19.96 -22.42 45.01
CA GLY A 150 20.23 -21.47 46.08
C GLY A 150 20.32 -20.01 45.61
N ASN A 151 19.69 -19.12 46.39
CA ASN A 151 19.68 -17.67 46.17
C ASN A 151 20.97 -16.97 46.61
N ILE A 152 21.73 -17.62 47.50
CA ILE A 152 23.06 -17.19 47.91
C ILE A 152 24.00 -18.31 47.50
N ARG A 153 25.04 -17.95 46.75
CA ARG A 153 26.06 -18.89 46.29
C ARG A 153 27.44 -18.32 46.58
N VAL A 154 28.34 -19.18 47.02
CA VAL A 154 29.70 -18.87 47.38
C VAL A 154 30.62 -19.68 46.49
N TYR A 155 31.31 -18.98 45.57
CA TYR A 155 32.28 -19.61 44.68
C TYR A 155 33.69 -19.36 45.21
N CYS A 156 34.53 -20.38 45.16
CA CYS A 156 35.95 -20.27 45.43
C CYS A 156 36.71 -20.19 44.11
N ARG A 157 37.71 -19.31 44.00
CA ARG A 157 38.58 -19.26 42.81
C ARG A 157 40.04 -19.18 43.25
N ALA A 158 40.81 -20.19 42.91
CA ALA A 158 42.26 -20.21 43.05
C ALA A 158 42.89 -19.56 41.80
N ARG A 159 43.63 -18.47 41.97
CA ARG A 159 44.36 -17.86 40.85
C ARG A 159 45.62 -18.68 40.53
N PRO A 160 46.08 -18.69 39.27
CA PRO A 160 47.39 -19.24 38.92
C PRO A 160 48.53 -18.60 39.73
N VAL A 161 49.59 -19.36 39.96
CA VAL A 161 50.86 -18.84 40.50
C VAL A 161 51.47 -17.88 39.48
N LEU A 162 51.82 -16.67 39.93
CA LEU A 162 52.44 -15.64 39.09
C LEU A 162 53.95 -15.57 39.36
N ALA A 163 54.72 -15.06 38.40
CA ALA A 163 56.19 -14.98 38.51
C ALA A 163 56.69 -14.23 39.76
N PHE A 164 55.90 -13.29 40.30
CA PHE A 164 56.23 -12.59 41.53
C PHE A 164 56.07 -13.46 42.80
N ASP A 165 55.20 -14.47 42.76
CA ASP A 165 55.03 -15.42 43.87
C ASP A 165 56.25 -16.34 44.01
N ASP A 166 56.84 -16.75 42.89
CA ASP A 166 58.07 -17.56 42.87
C ASP A 166 59.25 -16.83 43.52
N ILE A 167 59.36 -15.52 43.33
CA ILE A 167 60.42 -14.69 43.94
C ILE A 167 60.26 -14.66 45.46
N LEU A 168 59.03 -14.48 45.95
CA LEU A 168 58.74 -14.52 47.39
C LEU A 168 59.02 -15.90 47.99
N GLN A 169 58.62 -16.96 47.29
CA GLN A 169 58.90 -18.34 47.71
C GLN A 169 60.41 -18.66 47.72
N GLN A 170 61.19 -18.16 46.76
CA GLN A 170 62.65 -18.29 46.74
C GLN A 170 63.33 -17.56 47.92
N THR A 171 62.85 -16.38 48.30
CA THR A 171 63.41 -15.68 49.47
C THR A 171 63.13 -16.37 50.80
N GLU A 172 62.01 -17.10 50.91
CA GLU A 172 61.70 -17.93 52.09
C GLU A 172 62.36 -19.32 52.05
N SER A 173 62.50 -19.93 50.87
CA SER A 173 63.04 -21.29 50.72
C SER A 173 64.57 -21.36 50.86
N VAL A 174 65.31 -20.26 50.65
CA VAL A 174 66.75 -20.19 51.00
C VAL A 174 66.99 -20.39 52.51
N ARG A 175 65.97 -20.21 53.37
CA ARG A 175 66.04 -20.54 54.81
C ARG A 175 65.59 -21.96 55.16
N ARG A 176 65.04 -22.75 54.23
CA ARG A 176 64.50 -24.09 54.47
C ARG A 176 65.12 -25.09 53.50
N SER A 177 66.15 -25.80 53.95
CA SER A 177 66.74 -26.92 53.21
C SER A 177 65.73 -28.05 53.01
N ASN A 178 65.51 -28.46 51.75
CA ASN A 178 64.90 -29.73 51.31
C ASN A 178 63.41 -29.97 51.64
N ILE A 179 62.52 -29.03 51.34
CA ILE A 179 61.07 -29.30 51.30
C ILE A 179 60.63 -29.33 49.83
N SER A 180 60.10 -30.47 49.40
CA SER A 180 59.42 -30.61 48.10
C SER A 180 58.35 -29.52 47.97
N VAL A 181 58.28 -28.88 46.81
CA VAL A 181 57.25 -27.88 46.46
C VAL A 181 55.90 -28.60 46.35
N ASP A 182 55.34 -28.95 47.49
CA ASP A 182 54.02 -29.57 47.59
C ASP A 182 52.98 -28.45 47.42
N GLU A 183 52.05 -28.64 46.51
CA GLU A 183 51.07 -27.62 46.14
C GLU A 183 50.23 -27.26 47.38
N VAL A 184 50.24 -25.97 47.76
CA VAL A 184 49.59 -25.49 48.99
C VAL A 184 48.06 -25.58 48.87
N VAL A 185 47.55 -25.54 47.64
CA VAL A 185 46.12 -25.51 47.31
C VAL A 185 45.83 -26.63 46.31
N ASN A 186 45.00 -27.58 46.72
CA ASN A 186 44.57 -28.70 45.87
C ASN A 186 43.05 -28.66 45.71
N THR A 187 42.57 -28.56 44.47
CA THR A 187 41.16 -28.76 44.13
C THR A 187 40.90 -30.27 44.06
N LEU A 188 40.05 -30.79 44.95
CA LEU A 188 39.74 -32.22 45.00
C LEU A 188 38.65 -32.60 43.99
N ASP A 189 37.65 -31.73 43.88
CA ASP A 189 36.53 -31.78 42.94
C ASP A 189 35.98 -30.35 42.73
N ASP A 190 34.86 -30.25 42.00
CA ASP A 190 34.25 -28.97 41.63
C ASP A 190 33.62 -28.21 42.82
N GLU A 191 33.52 -28.82 44.00
CA GLU A 191 32.86 -28.24 45.19
C GLU A 191 33.81 -28.13 46.39
N THR A 192 34.93 -28.85 46.36
CA THR A 192 35.81 -29.05 47.51
C THR A 192 37.25 -28.63 47.22
N ILE A 193 37.77 -27.75 48.07
CA ILE A 193 39.18 -27.32 48.04
C ILE A 193 39.90 -27.70 49.33
N CYS A 194 41.13 -28.20 49.19
CA CYS A 194 42.00 -28.56 50.29
C CYS A 194 43.22 -27.63 50.35
N ILE A 195 43.48 -27.08 51.54
CA ILE A 195 44.61 -26.20 51.80
C ILE A 195 45.55 -26.88 52.79
N LYS A 196 46.79 -27.13 52.37
CA LYS A 196 47.85 -27.64 53.25
C LYS A 196 48.48 -26.48 54.00
N CYS A 197 48.34 -26.47 55.32
CA CYS A 197 48.95 -25.48 56.19
C CYS A 197 50.18 -26.08 56.87
N ASP A 198 51.37 -25.60 56.50
CA ASP A 198 52.59 -25.92 57.24
C ASP A 198 52.74 -24.94 58.43
N ARG A 199 52.89 -25.49 59.64
CA ARG A 199 53.11 -24.70 60.86
C ARG A 199 54.55 -24.91 61.28
N HIS A 200 55.30 -23.83 61.52
CA HIS A 200 56.69 -23.92 61.96
C HIS A 200 56.80 -24.81 63.22
N GLY A 201 57.45 -25.96 63.07
CA GLY A 201 57.70 -26.92 64.15
C GLY A 201 56.52 -27.84 64.51
N GLY A 202 55.46 -27.89 63.69
CA GLY A 202 54.30 -28.77 63.91
C GLY A 202 54.06 -29.77 62.77
N THR A 203 53.12 -30.71 62.96
CA THR A 203 52.62 -31.57 61.88
C THR A 203 51.85 -30.76 60.85
N THR A 204 52.10 -31.03 59.56
CA THR A 204 51.34 -30.45 58.44
C THR A 204 49.85 -30.74 58.64
N GLN A 205 49.01 -29.69 58.65
CA GLN A 205 47.57 -29.81 58.80
C GLN A 205 46.89 -29.44 57.48
N SER A 206 46.11 -30.35 56.92
CA SER A 206 45.23 -30.07 55.78
C SER A 206 43.87 -29.59 56.28
N LYS A 207 43.36 -28.50 55.70
CA LYS A 207 41.99 -28.04 55.91
C LYS A 207 41.20 -28.15 54.62
N THR A 208 40.01 -28.70 54.71
CA THR A 208 39.11 -28.86 53.57
C THR A 208 37.92 -27.92 53.73
N PHE A 209 37.52 -27.28 52.64
CA PHE A 209 36.40 -26.36 52.57
C PHE A 209 35.51 -26.73 51.38
N GLU A 210 34.21 -26.62 51.58
CA GLU A 210 33.18 -26.93 50.57
C GLU A 210 32.48 -25.63 50.17
N PHE A 211 32.20 -25.50 48.87
CA PHE A 211 31.64 -24.31 48.21
C PHE A 211 30.66 -24.75 47.13
N ASP A 212 29.79 -23.85 46.67
CA ASP A 212 28.86 -24.15 45.57
C ASP A 212 29.59 -24.44 44.25
N ARG A 213 30.78 -23.84 44.08
CA ARG A 213 31.73 -24.19 43.02
C ARG A 213 33.15 -23.73 43.38
N VAL A 214 34.14 -24.54 43.02
CA VAL A 214 35.56 -24.28 43.14
C VAL A 214 36.17 -24.19 41.74
N PHE A 215 36.76 -23.05 41.43
CA PHE A 215 37.57 -22.83 40.24
C PHE A 215 39.05 -22.96 40.59
N GLY A 216 39.72 -23.93 39.99
CA GLY A 216 41.16 -24.16 40.12
C GLY A 216 42.00 -23.15 39.33
N GLN A 217 43.32 -23.34 39.40
CA GLN A 217 44.28 -22.46 38.75
C GLN A 217 44.22 -22.51 37.22
N THR A 218 43.66 -23.57 36.65
CA THR A 218 43.53 -23.77 35.20
C THR A 218 42.23 -23.19 34.63
N ASP A 219 41.27 -22.82 35.47
CA ASP A 219 39.96 -22.35 35.02
C ASP A 219 40.02 -20.92 34.49
N LEU A 220 39.41 -20.74 33.32
CA LEU A 220 39.45 -19.49 32.58
C LEU A 220 38.32 -18.55 33.00
N GLN A 221 38.40 -17.31 32.53
CA GLN A 221 37.35 -16.31 32.77
C GLN A 221 36.01 -16.71 32.15
N ASP A 222 36.04 -17.45 31.04
CA ASP A 222 34.84 -17.96 30.38
C ASP A 222 34.13 -19.04 31.21
N ASP A 223 34.88 -19.92 31.88
CA ASP A 223 34.31 -20.95 32.75
C ASP A 223 33.58 -20.31 33.94
N VAL A 224 34.21 -19.29 34.54
CA VAL A 224 33.61 -18.49 35.62
C VAL A 224 32.35 -17.76 35.13
N PHE A 225 32.40 -17.14 33.95
CA PHE A 225 31.28 -16.40 33.40
C PHE A 225 30.10 -17.29 32.99
N SER A 226 30.37 -18.49 32.47
CA SER A 226 29.34 -19.47 32.09
C SER A 226 28.38 -19.79 33.24
N ASP A 227 28.92 -19.87 34.47
CA ASP A 227 28.12 -20.14 35.67
C ASP A 227 27.36 -18.95 36.21
N ILE A 228 27.84 -17.76 35.90
CA ILE A 228 27.23 -16.49 36.29
C ILE A 228 26.14 -16.07 35.31
N LYS A 229 26.28 -16.44 34.04
CA LYS A 229 25.39 -16.08 32.95
C LYS A 229 23.89 -16.30 33.24
N PRO A 230 23.46 -17.41 33.90
CA PRO A 230 22.06 -17.56 34.31
C PRO A 230 21.56 -16.42 35.20
N LEU A 231 22.39 -15.86 36.08
CA LEU A 231 21.99 -14.74 36.94
C LEU A 231 21.71 -13.47 36.14
N LEU A 232 22.39 -13.26 35.00
CA LEU A 232 22.06 -12.14 34.10
C LEU A 232 20.66 -12.29 33.48
N THR A 233 20.20 -13.52 33.27
CA THR A 233 18.82 -13.76 32.82
C THR A 233 17.83 -13.37 33.91
N SER A 234 18.13 -13.67 35.17
CA SER A 234 17.32 -13.22 36.31
C SER A 234 17.27 -11.69 36.40
N LEU A 235 18.39 -11.01 36.15
CA LEU A 235 18.45 -9.54 36.08
C LEU A 235 17.50 -8.99 35.00
N LEU A 236 17.54 -9.56 33.79
CA LEU A 236 16.65 -9.16 32.68
C LEU A 236 15.17 -9.46 32.97
N ASP A 237 14.90 -10.46 33.80
CA ASP A 237 13.55 -10.83 34.23
C ASP A 237 13.02 -9.95 35.37
N GLY A 238 13.82 -8.99 35.86
CA GLY A 238 13.45 -7.99 36.87
C GLY A 238 13.85 -8.33 38.29
N TYR A 239 14.80 -9.26 38.48
CA TYR A 239 15.33 -9.60 39.80
C TYR A 239 16.62 -8.81 40.11
N ASN A 240 16.80 -8.47 41.38
CA ASN A 240 18.04 -7.83 41.84
C ASN A 240 19.12 -8.89 42.03
N VAL A 241 20.24 -8.74 41.34
CA VAL A 241 21.40 -9.62 41.46
C VAL A 241 22.57 -8.82 42.03
N CYS A 242 23.20 -9.34 43.06
CA CYS A 242 24.40 -8.78 43.67
C CYS A 242 25.55 -9.79 43.54
N MET A 243 26.72 -9.30 43.16
CA MET A 243 27.93 -10.10 43.08
C MET A 243 29.07 -9.38 43.77
N MET A 244 29.78 -10.11 44.61
CA MET A 244 30.86 -9.58 45.42
C MET A 244 32.08 -10.46 45.27
N ALA A 245 33.22 -9.84 44.97
CA ALA A 245 34.51 -10.52 45.02
C ALA A 245 35.16 -10.28 46.38
N TYR A 246 35.47 -11.35 47.11
CA TYR A 246 36.10 -11.30 48.43
C TYR A 246 37.48 -11.98 48.43
N GLY A 247 38.39 -11.47 49.25
CA GLY A 247 39.76 -12.02 49.38
C GLY A 247 40.80 -10.94 49.70
N GLN A 248 42.02 -11.36 50.06
CA GLN A 248 43.13 -10.44 50.36
C GLN A 248 43.59 -9.63 49.14
N THR A 249 44.40 -8.59 49.33
CA THR A 249 45.06 -7.89 48.21
C THR A 249 45.95 -8.86 47.43
N GLY A 250 45.91 -8.81 46.09
CA GLY A 250 46.64 -9.73 45.22
C GLY A 250 45.99 -11.10 44.99
N SER A 251 44.81 -11.38 45.56
CA SER A 251 44.09 -12.65 45.36
C SER A 251 43.35 -12.78 44.01
N GLY A 252 43.29 -11.70 43.20
CA GLY A 252 42.64 -11.74 41.89
C GLY A 252 41.22 -11.16 41.82
N LYS A 253 40.69 -10.51 42.88
CA LYS A 253 39.36 -9.85 42.86
C LYS A 253 39.12 -8.96 41.63
N THR A 254 40.02 -8.02 41.38
CA THR A 254 39.93 -7.08 40.24
C THR A 254 40.03 -7.82 38.91
N TYR A 255 40.91 -8.82 38.82
CA TYR A 255 41.07 -9.66 37.64
C TYR A 255 39.78 -10.43 37.33
N THR A 256 39.14 -11.03 38.33
CA THR A 256 37.84 -11.73 38.16
C THR A 256 36.74 -10.79 37.68
N MET A 257 36.62 -9.59 38.26
CA MET A 257 35.53 -8.67 37.90
C MET A 257 35.75 -7.93 36.57
N LEU A 258 36.99 -7.50 36.29
CA LEU A 258 37.29 -6.59 35.17
C LEU A 258 38.22 -7.20 34.11
N GLY A 259 39.04 -8.19 34.47
CA GLY A 259 40.08 -8.76 33.59
C GLY A 259 41.41 -7.98 33.66
N PRO A 260 42.43 -8.43 32.90
CA PRO A 260 43.78 -7.86 32.92
C PRO A 260 43.90 -6.48 32.26
N GLU A 261 43.00 -6.13 31.33
CA GLU A 261 43.10 -4.93 30.49
C GLU A 261 42.27 -3.73 31.00
N TYR A 262 41.87 -3.70 32.27
CA TYR A 262 41.15 -2.56 32.80
C TYR A 262 42.09 -1.36 33.03
N THR A 263 42.23 -0.51 32.02
CA THR A 263 42.73 0.85 32.18
C THR A 263 41.55 1.81 32.39
N PRO A 264 41.50 2.62 33.45
CA PRO A 264 40.40 3.55 33.71
C PRO A 264 40.24 4.65 32.62
N SER A 265 41.24 4.82 31.77
CA SER A 265 41.14 5.51 30.49
C SER A 265 40.63 4.53 29.44
N GLY A 266 39.33 4.57 29.12
CA GLY A 266 38.64 3.66 28.19
C GLY A 266 39.10 3.75 26.73
N THR A 267 40.38 3.50 26.46
CA THR A 267 40.96 3.54 25.11
C THR A 267 41.90 2.34 24.96
N SER A 268 41.32 1.15 24.73
CA SER A 268 42.04 0.11 24.01
C SER A 268 41.70 0.29 22.53
N PRO A 269 42.64 0.76 21.69
CA PRO A 269 42.33 1.28 20.35
C PRO A 269 42.01 0.20 19.30
N ASN A 270 41.88 -1.09 19.66
CA ASN A 270 41.81 -2.17 18.66
C ASN A 270 41.07 -3.46 19.09
N LYS A 271 40.04 -3.40 19.94
CA LYS A 271 39.12 -4.55 20.10
C LYS A 271 37.78 -4.22 19.45
N GLY A 272 37.46 -4.92 18.36
CA GLY A 272 36.12 -4.93 17.79
C GLY A 272 35.10 -5.53 18.77
N LEU A 273 33.88 -5.81 18.29
CA LEU A 273 32.81 -6.47 19.07
C LEU A 273 33.24 -7.84 19.67
N GLU A 274 34.36 -8.40 19.24
CA GLU A 274 34.99 -9.59 19.81
C GLU A 274 35.88 -9.18 21.00
N GLY A 275 35.30 -9.15 22.20
CA GLY A 275 36.03 -8.87 23.44
C GLY A 275 37.10 -9.92 23.76
N GLY A 276 38.00 -9.58 24.68
CA GLY A 276 39.17 -10.38 25.00
C GLY A 276 38.86 -11.73 25.64
N ILE A 277 39.72 -12.71 25.36
CA ILE A 277 39.68 -14.06 25.96
C ILE A 277 39.81 -14.00 27.49
N ASP A 278 40.46 -12.95 28.02
CA ASP A 278 40.68 -12.77 29.46
C ASP A 278 39.77 -11.71 30.10
N ASP A 279 38.76 -11.21 29.38
CA ASP A 279 37.81 -10.22 29.90
C ASP A 279 37.16 -10.75 31.20
N GLY A 280 37.01 -9.88 32.20
CA GLY A 280 36.35 -10.22 33.45
C GLY A 280 34.82 -10.30 33.33
N ILE A 281 34.16 -10.54 34.45
CA ILE A 281 32.70 -10.71 34.51
C ILE A 281 31.95 -9.46 34.01
N ILE A 282 32.37 -8.25 34.39
CA ILE A 282 31.69 -6.99 34.04
C ILE A 282 31.66 -6.75 32.52
N PRO A 283 32.80 -6.74 31.79
CA PRO A 283 32.77 -6.54 30.34
C PRO A 283 32.03 -7.65 29.59
N ARG A 284 32.08 -8.90 30.06
CA ARG A 284 31.28 -10.00 29.47
C ARG A 284 29.79 -9.84 29.72
N ALA A 285 29.39 -9.46 30.93
CA ALA A 285 28.01 -9.18 31.26
C ALA A 285 27.46 -8.04 30.41
N GLY A 286 28.24 -6.98 30.21
CA GLY A 286 27.89 -5.89 29.31
C GLY A 286 27.60 -6.38 27.89
N ARG A 287 28.47 -7.23 27.32
CA ARG A 287 28.26 -7.80 25.98
C ARG A 287 27.04 -8.72 25.91
N GLU A 288 26.84 -9.58 26.91
CA GLU A 288 25.72 -10.52 26.92
C GLU A 288 24.36 -9.80 27.05
N LEU A 289 24.30 -8.68 27.79
CA LEU A 289 23.07 -7.90 27.95
C LEU A 289 22.62 -7.18 26.67
N PHE A 290 23.54 -6.84 25.76
CA PHE A 290 23.27 -6.13 24.51
C PHE A 290 23.39 -7.02 23.26
N ARG A 291 23.44 -8.34 23.44
CA ARG A 291 23.46 -9.30 22.35
C ARG A 291 22.11 -9.38 21.64
#